data_AF-A0A1W9M483-F1
#
_entry.id   AF-A0A1W9M483-F1
#
_cell.length_a   1.000
_cell.length_b   1.000
_cell.length_c   1.000
_cell.angle_alpha   90.00
_cell.angle_beta   90.00
_cell.angle_gamma   90.00
#
_symmetry.space_group_name_H-M   'P 1'
#
loop_
_entity.id
_entity.type
_entity.pdbx_description
1 polymer ?
#
loop_
_entity_poly.entity_id
_entity_poly.type
_entity_poly.pdbx_seq_one_letter_code
_entity_poly.pdbx_strand_id
1 'polypeptide(L)'
;MGVDALVRQVLGQLGLRPERFGLEWASAAEAPRFVRLITDFTERMRALGPLGQAEGLNPKELRAKLQKGLAIVSDQKVRVSFGNAAKAVRKDAIFTRDHIDAIIGDKMAKSLEQALAR
;
A
#
# COMPACT_ATOMS: atom_id res chain seq x y z
N MET A 1 8.04 0.39 5.43
CA MET A 1 8.15 1.83 5.11
C MET A 1 7.94 2.08 3.62
N GLY A 2 8.88 1.79 2.70
CA GLY A 2 8.63 2.05 1.25
C GLY A 2 7.53 1.19 0.62
N VAL A 3 7.42 -0.09 1.00
CA VAL A 3 6.31 -0.96 0.55
C VAL A 3 4.95 -0.48 1.10
N ASP A 4 4.92 0.08 2.32
CA ASP A 4 3.67 0.62 2.89
C ASP A 4 3.15 1.79 2.05
N ALA A 5 4.02 2.73 1.71
CA ALA A 5 3.72 3.84 0.81
C ALA A 5 3.16 3.35 -0.54
N LEU A 6 3.86 2.41 -1.18
CA LEU A 6 3.47 1.88 -2.49
C LEU A 6 2.10 1.18 -2.43
N VAL A 7 1.87 0.30 -1.45
CA VAL A 7 0.61 -0.43 -1.34
C VAL A 7 -0.56 0.53 -1.09
N ARG A 8 -0.39 1.52 -0.20
CA ARG A 8 -1.43 2.52 0.07
C ARG A 8 -1.76 3.35 -1.16
N GLN A 9 -0.74 3.78 -1.89
CA GLN A 9 -0.91 4.53 -3.13
C GLN A 9 -1.65 3.71 -4.19
N VAL A 10 -1.28 2.44 -4.39
CA VAL A 10 -1.95 1.55 -5.36
C VAL A 10 -3.40 1.28 -4.94
N LEU A 11 -3.68 1.01 -3.66
CA LEU A 11 -5.04 0.85 -3.17
C LEU A 11 -5.90 2.10 -3.45
N GLY A 12 -5.37 3.29 -3.13
CA GLY A 12 -6.04 4.56 -3.43
C GLY A 12 -6.33 4.75 -4.91
N GLN A 13 -5.36 4.43 -5.79
CA GLN A 13 -5.54 4.49 -7.25
C GLN A 13 -6.59 3.51 -7.78
N LEU A 14 -6.79 2.36 -7.10
CA LEU A 14 -7.86 1.42 -7.43
C LEU A 14 -9.22 1.84 -6.86
N GLY A 15 -9.28 2.92 -6.07
CA GLY A 15 -10.48 3.35 -5.35
C GLY A 15 -10.82 2.43 -4.18
N LEU A 16 -9.83 1.74 -3.62
CA LEU A 16 -9.94 0.96 -2.40
C LEU A 16 -9.45 1.78 -1.22
N ARG A 17 -10.14 1.70 -0.08
CA ARG A 17 -9.76 2.39 1.15
C ARG A 17 -8.37 1.96 1.63
N PRO A 18 -7.34 2.84 1.68
CA PRO A 18 -5.98 2.48 2.10
C PRO A 18 -5.89 1.97 3.54
N GLU A 19 -6.87 2.27 4.38
CA GLU A 19 -7.00 1.81 5.76
C GLU A 19 -7.16 0.28 5.87
N ARG A 20 -7.53 -0.39 4.76
CA ARG A 20 -7.61 -1.85 4.66
C ARG A 20 -6.24 -2.54 4.68
N PHE A 21 -5.16 -1.75 4.61
CA PHE A 21 -3.80 -2.23 4.75
C PHE A 21 -3.15 -1.62 6.01
N GLY A 22 -2.51 -2.47 6.80
CA GLY A 22 -1.74 -2.09 7.98
C GLY A 22 -0.39 -2.80 7.98
N LEU A 23 0.68 -2.05 8.25
CA LEU A 23 2.02 -2.58 8.47
C LEU A 23 2.55 -2.00 9.77
N GLU A 24 2.57 -2.81 10.81
CA GLU A 24 2.92 -2.41 12.17
C GLU A 24 4.02 -3.31 12.73
N TRP A 25 4.83 -2.76 13.63
CA TRP A 25 5.93 -3.48 14.27
C TRP A 25 5.59 -3.81 15.72
N ALA A 26 5.83 -5.07 16.09
CA ALA A 26 5.84 -5.55 17.46
C ALA A 26 6.92 -6.65 17.57
N SER A 27 7.76 -6.56 18.60
CA SER A 27 8.73 -7.60 18.92
C SER A 27 8.09 -8.75 19.70
N ALA A 28 8.80 -9.86 19.83
CA ALA A 28 8.34 -11.03 20.59
C ALA A 28 8.11 -10.73 22.10
N ALA A 29 8.75 -9.68 22.63
CA ALA A 29 8.59 -9.25 24.02
C ALA A 29 7.37 -8.33 24.24
N GLU A 30 6.72 -7.86 23.18
CA GLU A 30 5.63 -6.87 23.24
C GLU A 30 4.25 -7.50 23.04
N ALA A 31 3.96 -8.61 23.72
CA ALA A 31 2.69 -9.31 23.58
C ALA A 31 1.44 -8.40 23.76
N PRO A 32 1.37 -7.49 24.75
CA PRO A 32 0.24 -6.58 24.88
C PRO A 32 0.07 -5.63 23.68
N ARG A 33 1.18 -5.17 23.08
CA ARG A 33 1.16 -4.30 21.89
C ARG A 33 0.62 -5.08 20.69
N PHE A 34 1.09 -6.31 20.48
CA PHE A 34 0.62 -7.16 19.39
C PHE A 34 -0.90 -7.38 19.48
N VAL A 35 -1.41 -7.76 20.65
CA VAL A 35 -2.85 -7.95 20.88
C VAL A 35 -3.61 -6.68 20.52
N ARG A 36 -3.17 -5.52 21.01
CA ARG A 36 -3.81 -4.23 20.70
C ARG A 36 -3.82 -3.93 19.20
N LEU A 37 -2.69 -4.07 18.50
CA LEU A 37 -2.60 -3.78 17.07
C LEU A 37 -3.57 -4.63 16.23
N ILE A 38 -3.69 -5.92 16.56
CA ILE A 38 -4.60 -6.84 15.87
C ILE A 38 -6.07 -6.51 16.19
N THR A 39 -6.39 -6.21 17.45
CA THR A 39 -7.73 -5.80 17.87
C THR A 39 -8.15 -4.52 17.16
N ASP A 40 -7.34 -3.47 17.23
CA ASP A 40 -7.62 -2.16 16.61
C ASP A 40 -7.75 -2.28 15.08
N PHE A 41 -6.96 -3.14 14.42
CA PHE A 41 -7.11 -3.42 12.99
C PHE A 41 -8.41 -4.17 12.68
N THR A 42 -8.76 -5.18 13.48
CA THR A 42 -9.98 -5.98 13.29
C THR A 42 -11.23 -5.13 13.47
N GLU A 43 -11.27 -4.26 14.49
CA GLU A 43 -12.37 -3.33 14.73
C GLU A 43 -12.54 -2.35 13.58
N ARG A 44 -11.44 -1.79 13.05
CA ARG A 44 -11.47 -0.96 11.84
C ARG A 44 -12.04 -1.73 10.64
N MET A 45 -11.63 -2.98 10.42
CA MET A 45 -12.16 -3.78 9.30
C MET A 45 -13.65 -4.08 9.47
N ARG A 46 -14.12 -4.35 10.69
CA ARG A 46 -15.55 -4.51 10.98
C ARG A 46 -16.33 -3.23 10.70
N ALA A 47 -15.82 -2.08 11.10
CA ALA A 47 -16.46 -0.79 10.86
C ALA A 47 -16.51 -0.41 9.36
N LEU A 48 -15.46 -0.76 8.60
CA LEU A 48 -15.47 -0.61 7.14
C LEU A 48 -16.44 -1.59 6.45
N GLY A 49 -16.63 -2.77 7.02
CA GLY A 49 -17.38 -3.85 6.40
C GLY A 49 -16.59 -4.57 5.28
N PRO A 50 -17.24 -5.54 4.60
CA PRO A 50 -16.63 -6.35 3.56
C PRO A 50 -15.93 -5.53 2.47
N LEU A 51 -14.81 -6.06 1.97
CA LEU A 51 -14.05 -5.47 0.87
C LEU A 51 -14.93 -5.37 -0.38
N GLY A 52 -14.96 -4.20 -1.01
CA GLY A 52 -15.82 -3.90 -2.15
C GLY A 52 -17.16 -3.30 -1.74
N GLN A 53 -17.78 -3.74 -0.64
CA GLN A 53 -19.07 -3.20 -0.20
C GLN A 53 -18.96 -1.75 0.25
N ALA A 54 -17.95 -1.41 1.04
CA ALA A 54 -17.70 -0.03 1.48
C ALA A 54 -17.31 0.90 0.33
N GLU A 55 -16.79 0.31 -0.75
CA GLU A 55 -16.37 0.99 -1.98
C GLU A 55 -17.46 1.05 -3.04
N GLY A 56 -18.65 0.46 -2.78
CA GLY A 56 -19.75 0.40 -3.74
C GLY A 56 -19.49 -0.50 -4.96
N LEU A 57 -18.59 -1.46 -4.85
CA LEU A 57 -18.15 -2.35 -5.93
C LEU A 57 -18.85 -3.70 -5.86
N ASN A 58 -19.27 -4.22 -7.01
CA ASN A 58 -19.73 -5.61 -7.08
C ASN A 58 -18.53 -6.60 -7.09
N PRO A 59 -18.75 -7.90 -6.82
CA PRO A 59 -17.65 -8.88 -6.75
C PRO A 59 -16.82 -9.02 -8.03
N LYS A 60 -17.42 -8.82 -9.21
CA LYS A 60 -16.71 -8.92 -10.49
C LYS A 60 -15.78 -7.72 -10.70
N GLU A 61 -16.28 -6.52 -10.46
CA GLU A 61 -15.52 -5.27 -10.52
C GLU A 61 -14.38 -5.26 -9.51
N LEU A 62 -14.65 -5.69 -8.26
CA LEU A 62 -13.63 -5.81 -7.23
C LEU A 62 -12.49 -6.72 -7.70
N ARG A 63 -12.84 -7.91 -8.21
CA ARG A 63 -11.83 -8.87 -8.69
C ARG A 63 -11.02 -8.29 -9.85
N ALA A 64 -11.66 -7.62 -10.80
CA ALA A 64 -10.98 -6.97 -11.91
C ALA A 64 -10.02 -5.86 -11.44
N LYS A 65 -10.43 -5.03 -10.48
CA LYS A 65 -9.58 -4.00 -9.87
C LYS A 65 -8.37 -4.59 -9.14
N LEU A 66 -8.58 -5.64 -8.35
CA LEU A 66 -7.48 -6.32 -7.64
C LEU A 66 -6.50 -6.98 -8.62
N GLN A 67 -7.00 -7.60 -9.69
CA GLN A 67 -6.15 -8.17 -10.75
C GLN A 67 -5.36 -7.07 -11.47
N LYS A 68 -5.98 -5.93 -11.79
CA LYS A 68 -5.28 -4.78 -12.37
C LYS A 68 -4.19 -4.26 -11.42
N GLY A 69 -4.50 -4.11 -10.13
CA GLY A 69 -3.53 -3.75 -9.11
C GLY A 69 -2.33 -4.69 -9.06
N LEU A 70 -2.59 -6.00 -9.08
CA LEU A 70 -1.54 -7.03 -9.11
C LEU A 70 -0.67 -6.93 -10.37
N ALA A 71 -1.29 -6.72 -11.54
CA ALA A 71 -0.56 -6.55 -12.80
C ALA A 71 0.35 -5.31 -12.76
N ILE A 72 -0.14 -4.18 -12.23
CA ILE A 72 0.63 -2.94 -12.08
C ILE A 72 1.87 -3.15 -11.23
N VAL A 73 1.73 -3.71 -10.03
CA VAL A 73 2.89 -3.92 -9.13
C VAL A 73 3.85 -5.00 -9.62
N SER A 74 3.37 -5.90 -10.50
CA SER A 74 4.18 -6.94 -11.14
C SER A 74 4.93 -6.44 -12.38
N ASP A 75 4.56 -5.27 -12.94
CA ASP A 75 5.23 -4.69 -14.09
C ASP A 75 6.72 -4.44 -13.80
N GLN A 76 7.57 -4.79 -14.77
CA GLN A 76 9.02 -4.70 -14.61
C GLN A 76 9.48 -3.25 -14.36
N LYS A 77 8.90 -2.26 -15.06
CA LYS A 77 9.29 -0.85 -14.90
C LYS A 77 8.89 -0.33 -13.52
N VAL A 78 7.72 -0.72 -13.02
CA VAL A 78 7.29 -0.39 -11.65
C VAL A 78 8.25 -0.98 -10.64
N ARG A 79 8.62 -2.27 -10.75
CA ARG A 79 9.58 -2.90 -9.83
C ARG A 79 10.98 -2.26 -9.88
N VAL A 80 11.47 -1.92 -11.07
CA VAL A 80 12.76 -1.23 -11.23
C VAL A 80 12.72 0.17 -10.61
N SER A 81 11.65 0.93 -10.84
CA SER A 81 11.48 2.27 -10.25
C SER A 81 11.43 2.23 -8.73
N PHE A 82 10.76 1.23 -8.15
CA PHE A 82 10.72 1.01 -6.69
C PHE A 82 12.12 0.74 -6.13
N GLY A 83 12.92 -0.09 -6.81
CA GLY A 83 14.32 -0.32 -6.44
C GLY A 83 15.16 0.96 -6.44
N ASN A 84 14.95 1.85 -7.43
CA ASN A 84 15.61 3.15 -7.49
C ASN A 84 15.12 4.12 -6.39
N ALA A 85 13.83 4.10 -6.06
CA ALA A 85 13.27 4.86 -4.95
C ALA A 85 13.85 4.40 -3.61
N ALA A 86 13.94 3.08 -3.38
CA ALA A 86 14.56 2.51 -2.19
C ALA A 86 16.05 2.89 -2.06
N LYS A 87 16.80 2.92 -3.18
CA LYS A 87 18.19 3.41 -3.20
C LYS A 87 18.28 4.88 -2.78
N ALA A 88 17.34 5.71 -3.20
CA ALA A 88 17.31 7.13 -2.84
C ALA A 88 17.03 7.33 -1.34
N VAL A 89 16.00 6.65 -0.79
CA VAL A 89 15.74 6.66 0.66
C VAL A 89 16.99 6.29 1.45
N ARG A 90 17.70 5.23 1.02
CA ARG A 90 18.94 4.79 1.67
C ARG A 90 20.06 5.83 1.58
N LYS A 91 20.20 6.50 0.44
CA LYS A 91 21.21 7.55 0.24
C LYS A 91 20.95 8.76 1.13
N ASP A 92 19.68 9.14 1.27
CA ASP A 92 19.29 10.31 2.06
C ASP A 92 19.37 10.03 3.57
N ALA A 93 19.30 8.75 3.97
CA ALA A 93 19.36 8.29 5.35
C ALA A 93 18.28 8.89 6.28
N ILE A 94 17.18 9.37 5.71
CA ILE A 94 16.00 9.88 6.42
C ILE A 94 14.92 8.80 6.35
N PHE A 95 14.58 8.21 7.51
CA PHE A 95 13.64 7.08 7.60
C PHE A 95 12.30 7.46 8.24
N THR A 96 11.85 8.69 8.01
CA THR A 96 10.50 9.13 8.40
C THR A 96 9.48 8.69 7.36
N ARG A 97 8.22 8.53 7.79
CA ARG A 97 7.13 8.13 6.89
C ARG A 97 6.94 9.14 5.76
N ASP A 98 6.83 10.42 6.12
CA ASP A 98 6.55 11.51 5.17
C ASP A 98 7.63 11.61 4.08
N HIS A 99 8.91 11.46 4.45
CA HIS A 99 10.01 11.48 3.49
C HIS A 99 9.97 10.30 2.53
N ILE A 100 9.68 9.10 3.07
CA ILE A 100 9.59 7.89 2.27
C ILE A 100 8.39 7.94 1.32
N ASP A 101 7.24 8.41 1.81
CA ASP A 101 6.02 8.59 1.01
C ASP A 101 6.28 9.58 -0.13
N ALA A 102 6.95 10.70 0.14
CA ALA A 102 7.34 11.66 -0.88
C ALA A 102 8.26 11.04 -1.95
N ILE A 103 9.32 10.34 -1.54
CA ILE A 103 10.25 9.70 -2.50
C ILE A 103 9.55 8.65 -3.36
N ILE A 104 8.70 7.82 -2.74
CA ILE A 104 7.95 6.78 -3.46
C ILE A 104 6.98 7.43 -4.44
N GLY A 105 6.23 8.45 -4.01
CA GLY A 105 5.34 9.23 -4.86
C GLY A 105 6.07 9.81 -6.07
N ASP A 106 7.13 10.56 -5.83
CA ASP A 106 7.86 11.28 -6.88
C ASP A 106 8.57 10.34 -7.86
N LYS A 107 9.32 9.36 -7.35
CA LYS A 107 10.15 8.50 -8.21
C LYS A 107 9.35 7.43 -8.93
N MET A 108 8.17 7.05 -8.42
CA MET A 108 7.35 6.02 -9.04
C MET A 108 6.17 6.58 -9.83
N ALA A 109 5.82 7.87 -9.71
CA ALA A 109 4.69 8.50 -10.40
C ALA A 109 4.62 8.10 -11.88
N LYS A 110 5.69 8.36 -12.64
CA LYS A 110 5.74 8.08 -14.08
C LYS A 110 5.52 6.61 -14.42
N SER A 111 6.17 5.69 -13.71
CA SER A 111 6.03 4.25 -13.99
C SER A 111 4.66 3.71 -13.58
N LEU A 112 4.07 4.24 -12.50
CA LEU A 112 2.75 3.84 -12.04
C LEU A 112 1.67 4.37 -12.98
N GLU A 113 1.76 5.62 -13.43
CA GLU A 113 0.86 6.18 -14.45
C GLU A 113 0.92 5.38 -15.76
N GLN A 114 2.12 5.03 -16.23
CA GLN A 114 2.29 4.20 -17.42
C GLN A 114 1.71 2.79 -17.26
N ALA A 115 1.80 2.21 -16.06
CA ALA A 115 1.23 0.90 -15.78
C ALA A 115 -0.29 0.94 -15.60
N LEU A 116 -0.84 2.05 -15.10
CA LEU A 116 -2.28 2.27 -14.94
C LEU A 116 -2.99 2.52 -16.28
N ALA A 117 -2.31 3.15 -17.23
CA ALA A 117 -2.82 3.45 -18.57
C ALA A 117 -2.87 2.24 -19.51
N ARG A 118 -2.31 1.10 -19.08
CA ARG A 118 -2.39 -0.19 -19.76
C ARG A 118 -3.56 -1.01 -19.22
#